data_AF-X1B6V3-F1
#
_entry.id   AF-X1B6V3-F1
#
_cell.length_a   1.000
_cell.length_b   1.000
_cell.length_c   1.000
_cell.angle_alpha   90.00
_cell.angle_beta   90.00
_cell.angle_gamma   90.00
#
_symmetry.space_group_name_H-M   'P 1'
#
loop_
_entity.id
_entity.type
_entity.pdbx_description
1 polymer ?
#
loop_
_entity_poly.entity_id
_entity_poly.type
_entity_poly.pdbx_seq_one_letter_code
_entity_poly.pdbx_strand_id
1 'polypeptide(L)'
;MDNNTVKQSIQDLKTTHFSERKHIVFLEDFVGSGATAISKYSEFRLSEKKTAFSDLQFYYCALIATKWGLENIEHETDFKTIAGEILGSTYKCFSSDSAIYAESKNRAEAKQVFYKYGQQICVNDPEIHGFPLGFNDDQLSVVLHDN
;
A
#
# COMPACT_ATOMS: atom_id res chain seq x y z
N MET A 1 -28.40 -4.76 13.68
CA MET A 1 -27.16 -4.15 13.13
C MET A 1 -27.54 -2.73 12.76
N ASP A 2 -26.90 -1.73 13.36
CA ASP A 2 -27.26 -0.34 13.10
C ASP A 2 -27.05 0.02 11.62
N ASN A 3 -28.08 0.58 11.00
CA ASN A 3 -28.18 0.93 9.58
C ASN A 3 -27.30 2.15 9.16
N ASN A 4 -26.21 2.44 9.88
CA ASN A 4 -25.40 3.64 9.67
C ASN A 4 -24.13 3.45 8.83
N THR A 5 -23.92 2.25 8.26
CA THR A 5 -22.82 2.01 7.32
C THR A 5 -23.23 2.44 5.92
N VAL A 6 -22.52 3.42 5.37
CA VAL A 6 -22.66 3.83 3.96
C VAL A 6 -21.44 3.35 3.19
N LYS A 7 -21.68 2.57 2.12
CA LYS A 7 -20.63 2.14 1.20
C LYS A 7 -20.58 3.11 0.03
N GLN A 8 -19.40 3.60 -0.29
CA GLN A 8 -19.19 4.61 -1.32
C GLN A 8 -17.88 4.33 -2.05
N SER A 9 -17.79 4.79 -3.29
CA SER A 9 -16.51 4.82 -3.99
C SER A 9 -15.62 5.92 -3.42
N ILE A 10 -14.30 5.80 -3.60
CA ILE A 10 -13.36 6.84 -3.19
C ILE A 10 -13.65 8.19 -3.87
N GLN A 11 -14.23 8.20 -5.08
CA GLN A 11 -14.59 9.45 -5.75
C GLN A 11 -15.70 10.22 -5.03
N ASP A 12 -16.55 9.54 -4.25
CA ASP A 12 -17.66 10.13 -3.51
C ASP A 12 -17.20 10.91 -2.27
N LEU A 13 -15.93 10.79 -1.87
CA LEU A 13 -15.35 11.57 -0.76
C LEU A 13 -15.48 13.07 -0.97
N LYS A 14 -15.48 13.54 -2.22
CA LYS A 14 -15.62 14.97 -2.56
C LYS A 14 -16.97 15.55 -2.13
N THR A 15 -18.01 14.72 -2.11
CA THR A 15 -19.39 15.12 -1.79
C THR A 15 -19.87 14.58 -0.43
N THR A 16 -19.03 13.81 0.27
CA THR A 16 -19.38 13.20 1.54
C THR A 16 -19.59 14.24 2.64
N HIS A 17 -20.72 14.13 3.35
CA HIS A 17 -21.02 14.94 4.53
C HIS A 17 -20.38 14.32 5.78
N PHE A 18 -19.28 14.91 6.24
CA PHE A 18 -18.50 14.41 7.39
C PHE A 18 -19.13 14.73 8.76
N SER A 19 -20.04 15.70 8.84
CA SER A 19 -20.65 16.16 10.11
C SER A 19 -21.43 15.09 10.86
N GLU A 20 -21.90 14.06 10.15
CA GLU A 20 -22.67 12.94 10.73
C GLU A 20 -21.84 11.64 10.81
N ARG A 21 -20.54 11.71 10.48
CA ARG A 21 -19.66 10.55 10.41
C ARG A 21 -18.63 10.63 11.53
N LYS A 22 -18.55 9.58 12.34
CA LYS A 22 -17.50 9.41 13.35
C LYS A 22 -16.31 8.62 12.82
N HIS A 23 -16.54 7.76 11.83
CA HIS A 23 -15.54 6.84 11.30
C HIS A 23 -15.65 6.79 9.78
N ILE A 24 -14.49 6.85 9.12
CA ILE A 24 -14.33 6.66 7.69
C ILE A 24 -13.30 5.55 7.52
N VAL A 25 -13.66 4.51 6.77
CA VAL A 25 -12.84 3.32 6.57
C VAL A 25 -12.53 3.19 5.09
N PHE A 26 -11.25 3.22 4.77
CA PHE A 26 -10.72 2.92 3.44
C PHE A 26 -10.39 1.43 3.38
N LEU A 27 -10.73 0.79 2.26
CA LEU A 27 -10.48 -0.63 2.02
C LEU A 27 -9.64 -0.77 0.75
N GLU A 28 -8.57 -1.55 0.84
CA GLU A 28 -7.70 -1.89 -0.28
C GLU A 28 -7.30 -3.37 -0.21
N ASP A 29 -7.07 -4.01 -1.35
CA ASP A 29 -6.65 -5.42 -1.36
C ASP A 29 -5.16 -5.55 -0.98
N PHE A 30 -4.32 -4.61 -1.45
CA PHE A 30 -2.88 -4.69 -1.30
C PHE A 30 -2.23 -3.33 -1.06
N VAL A 31 -1.42 -3.21 -0.01
CA VAL A 31 -0.60 -2.02 0.27
C VAL A 31 0.88 -2.35 0.05
N GLY A 32 1.46 -1.79 -1.02
CA GLY A 32 2.90 -1.76 -1.28
C GLY A 32 3.58 -0.68 -0.44
N SER A 33 4.01 0.42 -1.05
CA SER A 33 4.64 1.58 -0.39
C SER A 33 3.69 2.49 0.40
N GLY A 34 2.37 2.35 0.20
CA GLY A 34 1.37 3.25 0.77
C GLY A 34 1.20 4.59 0.02
N ALA A 35 1.92 4.81 -1.08
CA ALA A 35 1.89 6.06 -1.84
C ALA A 35 0.48 6.48 -2.29
N THR A 36 -0.36 5.53 -2.72
CA THR A 36 -1.76 5.79 -3.11
C THR A 36 -2.56 6.39 -1.95
N ALA A 37 -2.47 5.80 -0.75
CA ALA A 37 -3.17 6.27 0.43
C ALA A 37 -2.77 7.70 0.80
N ILE A 38 -1.46 7.99 0.79
CA ILE A 38 -0.89 9.30 1.11
C ILE A 38 -1.32 10.35 0.05
N SER A 39 -1.22 9.99 -1.22
CA SER A 39 -1.65 10.86 -2.33
C SER A 39 -3.13 11.23 -2.22
N LYS A 40 -4.00 10.23 -1.96
CA LYS A 40 -5.43 10.46 -1.80
C LYS A 40 -5.75 11.24 -0.51
N TYR A 41 -5.01 11.02 0.56
CA TYR A 41 -5.14 11.80 1.79
C TYR A 41 -4.99 13.31 1.53
N SER A 42 -3.96 13.65 0.76
CA SER A 42 -3.69 15.03 0.32
C SER A 42 -4.72 15.53 -0.69
N GLU A 43 -5.02 14.74 -1.74
CA GLU A 43 -5.99 15.11 -2.79
C GLU A 43 -7.36 15.49 -2.21
N PHE A 44 -7.83 14.74 -1.22
CA PHE A 44 -9.13 14.98 -0.57
C PHE A 44 -9.06 15.91 0.64
N ARG A 45 -7.89 16.47 0.95
CA ARG A 45 -7.67 17.42 2.07
C ARG A 45 -8.18 16.85 3.40
N LEU A 46 -7.91 15.57 3.67
CA LEU A 46 -8.48 14.86 4.82
C LEU A 46 -7.99 15.39 6.18
N SER A 47 -6.78 15.96 6.23
CA SER A 47 -6.26 16.65 7.42
C SER A 47 -7.12 17.86 7.82
N GLU A 48 -7.62 18.60 6.84
CA GLU A 48 -8.52 19.73 7.09
C GLU A 48 -9.89 19.26 7.57
N LYS A 49 -10.37 18.12 7.05
CA LYS A 49 -11.59 17.49 7.53
C LYS A 49 -11.44 17.02 8.98
N LYS A 50 -10.29 16.43 9.33
CA LYS A 50 -9.97 16.05 10.71
C LYS A 50 -9.96 17.26 11.65
N THR A 51 -9.37 18.37 11.20
CA THR A 51 -9.34 19.61 11.97
C THR A 51 -10.74 20.19 12.17
N ALA A 52 -11.59 20.16 11.14
CA ALA A 52 -12.97 20.65 11.22
C ALA A 52 -13.90 19.74 12.05
N PHE A 53 -13.61 18.44 12.08
CA PHE A 53 -14.39 17.42 12.78
C PHE A 53 -13.46 16.59 13.68
N SER A 54 -13.11 17.12 14.85
CA SER A 54 -12.10 16.52 15.75
C SER A 54 -12.36 15.05 16.11
N ASP A 55 -13.63 14.66 16.21
CA ASP A 55 -14.05 13.31 16.57
C ASP A 55 -13.95 12.31 15.41
N LEU A 56 -13.80 12.80 14.17
CA LEU A 56 -13.70 11.98 12.96
C LEU A 56 -12.45 11.10 13.01
N GLN A 57 -12.59 9.79 12.86
CA GLN A 57 -11.45 8.87 12.79
C GLN A 57 -11.34 8.28 11.40
N PHE A 58 -10.12 8.19 10.89
CA PHE A 58 -9.83 7.56 9.62
C PHE A 58 -9.10 6.22 9.86
N TYR A 59 -9.56 5.19 9.16
CA TYR A 59 -8.95 3.86 9.17
C TYR A 59 -8.57 3.47 7.76
N TYR A 60 -7.40 2.88 7.58
CA TYR A 60 -6.93 2.33 6.32
C TYR A 60 -6.74 0.83 6.47
N CYS A 61 -7.64 0.06 5.87
CA CYS A 61 -7.71 -1.38 6.03
C CYS A 61 -7.26 -2.07 4.75
N ALA A 62 -6.30 -2.99 4.87
CA ALA A 62 -5.78 -3.77 3.76
C ALA A 62 -5.94 -5.28 4.00
N LEU A 63 -6.15 -6.08 2.95
CA LEU A 63 -6.05 -7.54 3.10
C LEU A 63 -4.59 -7.96 3.32
N ILE A 64 -3.69 -7.45 2.50
CA ILE A 64 -2.24 -7.71 2.56
C ILE A 64 -1.51 -6.37 2.52
N ALA A 65 -0.53 -6.17 3.38
CA ALA A 65 0.25 -4.94 3.38
C ALA A 65 1.72 -5.19 3.71
N THR A 66 2.61 -4.39 3.13
CA THR A 66 4.00 -4.37 3.58
C THR A 66 4.11 -3.61 4.90
N LYS A 67 5.00 -4.06 5.79
CA LYS A 67 5.22 -3.38 7.07
C LYS A 67 5.62 -1.91 6.87
N TRP A 68 6.54 -1.65 5.94
CA TRP A 68 7.00 -0.27 5.67
C TRP A 68 5.93 0.60 5.03
N GLY A 69 5.05 0.02 4.20
CA GLY A 69 3.93 0.75 3.62
C GLY A 69 2.93 1.23 4.66
N LEU A 70 2.61 0.38 5.65
CA LEU A 70 1.76 0.76 6.78
C LEU A 70 2.41 1.87 7.62
N GLU A 71 3.68 1.69 7.99
CA GLU A 71 4.45 2.69 8.76
C GLU A 71 4.52 4.04 8.03
N ASN A 72 4.69 4.01 6.71
CA ASN A 72 4.72 5.22 5.88
C ASN A 72 3.36 5.94 5.87
N ILE A 73 2.25 5.20 5.76
CA ILE A 73 0.90 5.77 5.84
C ILE A 73 0.67 6.42 7.21
N GLU A 74 1.00 5.74 8.31
CA GLU A 74 0.80 6.27 9.66
C GLU A 74 1.73 7.45 9.98
N HIS A 75 2.88 7.53 9.32
CA HIS A 75 3.79 8.68 9.45
C HIS A 75 3.28 9.92 8.73
N GLU A 76 2.73 9.75 7.53
CA GLU A 76 2.37 10.86 6.63
C GLU A 76 0.88 11.28 6.73
N THR A 77 0.06 10.55 7.48
CA THR A 77 -1.39 10.78 7.56
C THR A 77 -1.96 10.56 8.96
N ASP A 78 -3.22 10.97 9.17
CA ASP A 78 -3.97 10.65 10.40
C ASP A 78 -4.67 9.28 10.36
N PHE A 79 -4.29 8.41 9.44
CA PHE A 79 -4.87 7.08 9.30
C PHE A 79 -4.37 6.14 10.40
N LYS A 80 -5.30 5.35 10.95
CA LYS A 80 -4.98 4.13 11.69
C LYS A 80 -4.96 2.96 10.73
N THR A 81 -3.83 2.31 10.57
CA THR A 81 -3.73 1.21 9.61
C THR A 81 -4.06 -0.14 10.22
N ILE A 82 -4.72 -1.00 9.45
CA ILE A 82 -5.07 -2.36 9.82
C ILE A 82 -4.81 -3.23 8.60
N ALA A 83 -4.09 -4.35 8.77
CA ALA A 83 -3.87 -5.31 7.69
C ALA A 83 -4.22 -6.72 8.15
N GLY A 84 -4.77 -7.53 7.24
CA GLY A 84 -5.01 -8.96 7.47
C GLY A 84 -3.70 -9.73 7.58
N GLU A 85 -2.80 -9.55 6.62
CA GLU A 85 -1.44 -10.11 6.60
C GLU A 85 -0.41 -8.99 6.42
N ILE A 86 0.66 -9.02 7.23
CA ILE A 86 1.75 -8.04 7.18
C ILE A 86 3.03 -8.68 6.64
N LEU A 87 3.45 -8.21 5.47
CA LEU A 87 4.66 -8.67 4.79
C LEU A 87 5.89 -7.91 5.30
N GLY A 88 6.78 -8.64 5.97
CA GLY A 88 8.11 -8.16 6.35
C GLY A 88 9.16 -8.29 5.25
N SER A 89 10.41 -7.98 5.60
CA SER A 89 11.56 -8.08 4.70
C SER A 89 11.80 -9.49 4.15
N THR A 90 11.40 -10.54 4.86
CA THR A 90 11.51 -11.94 4.42
C THR A 90 10.72 -12.25 3.14
N TYR A 91 9.70 -11.45 2.82
CA TYR A 91 8.91 -11.60 1.60
C TYR A 91 9.49 -10.84 0.41
N LYS A 92 10.52 -10.00 0.62
CA LYS A 92 11.23 -9.37 -0.48
C LYS A 92 12.09 -10.40 -1.21
N CYS A 93 12.04 -10.43 -2.54
CA CYS A 93 12.83 -11.38 -3.34
C CYS A 93 14.34 -11.22 -3.10
N PHE A 94 14.82 -9.98 -2.96
CA PHE A 94 16.25 -9.69 -2.95
C PHE A 94 16.78 -9.16 -1.61
N SER A 95 16.01 -9.26 -0.52
CA SER A 95 16.51 -8.96 0.81
C SER A 95 17.49 -10.03 1.30
N SER A 96 18.33 -9.68 2.28
CA SER A 96 19.29 -10.62 2.87
C SER A 96 18.61 -11.80 3.59
N ASP A 97 17.37 -11.60 4.04
CA ASP A 97 16.54 -12.54 4.79
C ASP A 97 15.41 -13.14 3.94
N SER A 98 15.50 -13.06 2.61
CA SER A 98 14.47 -13.55 1.70
C SER A 98 14.16 -15.03 1.91
N ALA A 99 12.88 -15.35 2.15
CA ALA A 99 12.39 -16.72 2.20
C ALA A 99 12.28 -17.35 0.80
N ILE A 100 12.21 -16.52 -0.25
CA ILE A 100 12.07 -16.97 -1.65
C ILE A 100 13.41 -17.43 -2.21
N TYR A 101 14.46 -16.61 -2.01
CA TYR A 101 15.83 -16.94 -2.36
C TYR A 101 16.69 -16.99 -1.10
N ALA A 102 16.53 -18.07 -0.32
CA ALA A 102 17.25 -18.27 0.94
C ALA A 102 18.77 -18.28 0.74
N GLU A 103 19.24 -19.00 -0.29
CA GLU A 103 20.66 -19.09 -0.64
C GLU A 103 21.16 -17.80 -1.30
N SER A 104 22.22 -17.23 -0.75
CA SER A 104 22.81 -15.95 -1.21
C SER A 104 23.23 -15.99 -2.68
N LYS A 105 23.77 -17.14 -3.14
CA LYS A 105 24.16 -17.36 -4.53
C LYS A 105 22.95 -17.32 -5.47
N ASN A 106 21.89 -18.06 -5.14
CA ASN A 106 20.67 -18.09 -5.95
C ASN A 106 20.01 -16.72 -6.01
N ARG A 107 20.00 -15.99 -4.89
CA ARG A 107 19.49 -14.62 -4.82
C ARG A 107 20.27 -13.66 -5.71
N ALA A 108 21.60 -13.76 -5.73
CA ALA A 108 22.45 -12.95 -6.58
C ALA A 108 22.25 -13.25 -8.07
N GLU A 109 22.18 -14.54 -8.43
CA GLU A 109 21.91 -14.99 -9.80
C GLU A 109 20.53 -14.54 -10.28
N ALA A 110 19.49 -14.73 -9.46
CA ALA A 110 18.15 -14.26 -9.76
C ALA A 110 18.11 -12.73 -9.93
N LYS A 111 18.74 -11.97 -9.03
CA LYS A 111 18.82 -10.50 -9.14
C LYS A 111 19.47 -10.07 -10.46
N GLN A 112 20.51 -10.76 -10.92
CA GLN A 112 21.14 -10.47 -12.23
C GLN A 112 20.20 -10.74 -13.40
N VAL A 113 19.45 -11.85 -13.36
CA VAL A 113 18.45 -12.19 -14.38
C VAL A 113 17.35 -11.12 -14.42
N PHE A 114 16.76 -10.79 -13.27
CA PHE A 114 15.73 -9.75 -13.16
C PHE A 114 16.25 -8.41 -13.66
N TYR A 115 17.47 -8.01 -13.27
CA TYR A 115 18.06 -6.77 -13.74
C TYR A 115 18.23 -6.74 -15.27
N LYS A 116 18.80 -7.81 -15.84
CA LYS A 116 19.05 -7.93 -17.29
C LYS A 116 17.78 -7.76 -18.12
N TYR A 117 16.70 -8.41 -17.71
CA TYR A 117 15.44 -8.38 -18.46
C TYR A 117 14.55 -7.18 -18.06
N GLY A 118 14.55 -6.80 -16.79
CA GLY A 118 13.79 -5.66 -16.27
C GLY A 118 14.22 -4.33 -16.90
N GLN A 119 15.51 -4.15 -17.21
CA GLN A 119 16.00 -2.99 -17.97
C GLN A 119 15.45 -2.91 -19.40
N GLN A 120 14.95 -4.01 -19.96
CA GLN A 120 14.39 -4.08 -21.31
C GLN A 120 12.88 -3.85 -21.33
N ILE A 121 12.22 -3.87 -20.17
CA ILE A 121 10.79 -3.62 -20.08
C ILE A 121 10.56 -2.14 -20.44
N CYS A 122 9.92 -1.92 -21.58
CA CYS A 122 9.47 -0.58 -21.96
C CYS A 122 8.31 -0.19 -21.04
N VAL A 123 8.56 0.79 -20.19
CA VAL A 123 7.57 1.29 -19.25
C VAL A 123 6.89 2.49 -19.91
N ASN A 124 5.58 2.41 -20.16
CA ASN A 124 4.81 3.56 -20.68
C ASN A 124 4.48 4.59 -19.58
N ASP A 125 4.90 4.33 -18.34
CA ASP A 125 4.67 5.17 -17.17
C ASP A 125 6.00 5.85 -16.77
N PRO A 126 6.08 7.20 -16.80
CA PRO A 126 7.27 7.94 -16.41
C PRO A 126 7.68 7.74 -14.94
N GLU A 127 6.75 7.32 -14.07
CA GLU A 127 7.06 7.06 -12.66
C GLU A 127 7.76 5.71 -12.47
N ILE A 128 7.52 4.72 -13.34
CA ILE A 128 8.09 3.37 -13.22
C ILE A 128 9.39 3.22 -14.04
N HIS A 129 9.85 4.31 -14.67
CA HIS A 129 11.13 4.32 -15.37
C HIS A 129 12.32 4.07 -14.43
N GLY A 130 13.20 3.14 -14.82
CA GLY A 130 14.47 2.91 -14.13
C GLY A 130 14.39 1.96 -12.93
N PHE A 131 13.33 1.16 -12.81
CA PHE A 131 13.14 0.19 -11.73
C PHE A 131 13.25 -1.28 -12.22
N PRO A 132 14.43 -1.74 -12.67
CA PRO A 132 14.60 -3.06 -13.30
C PRO A 132 14.40 -4.25 -12.34
N LEU A 133 14.26 -3.99 -11.05
CA LEU A 133 13.99 -5.01 -10.04
C LEU A 133 12.56 -4.96 -9.50
N GLY A 134 11.74 -4.00 -9.95
CA GLY A 134 10.45 -3.67 -9.34
C GLY A 134 10.43 -2.22 -8.86
N PHE A 135 9.28 -1.56 -9.00
CA PHE A 135 9.07 -0.18 -8.58
C PHE A 135 9.40 0.00 -7.10
N ASN A 136 10.18 1.03 -6.77
CA ASN A 136 10.47 1.46 -5.39
C ASN A 136 11.00 0.37 -4.42
N ASP A 137 11.77 -0.60 -4.92
CA ASP A 137 12.29 -1.73 -4.10
C ASP A 137 11.17 -2.59 -3.45
N ASP A 138 9.96 -2.54 -4.00
CA ASP A 138 8.79 -3.29 -3.52
C ASP A 138 8.68 -4.68 -4.19
N GLN A 139 9.81 -5.28 -4.60
CA GLN A 139 9.80 -6.63 -5.17
C GLN A 139 9.35 -7.68 -4.16
N LEU A 140 8.14 -8.17 -4.36
CA LEU A 140 7.49 -9.14 -3.51
C LEU A 140 7.10 -10.36 -4.34
N SER A 141 7.22 -11.55 -3.76
CA SER A 141 6.54 -12.72 -4.31
C SER A 141 5.24 -12.92 -3.54
N VAL A 142 4.13 -12.71 -4.23
CA VAL A 142 2.79 -13.03 -3.72
C VAL A 142 2.29 -14.22 -4.52
N VAL A 143 1.99 -15.32 -3.84
CA VAL A 143 1.38 -16.50 -4.46
C VAL A 143 -0.10 -16.49 -4.10
N LEU A 144 -0.94 -16.27 -5.11
CA LEU A 144 -2.38 -16.44 -4.98
C LEU A 144 -2.70 -17.88 -5.38
N HIS A 145 -3.19 -18.68 -4.44
CA HIS A 145 -3.69 -20.02 -4.73
C HIS A 145 -5.22 -19.99 -4.73
N ASP A 146 -5.83 -20.60 -5.75
CA ASP A 146 -7.25 -20.90 -5.75
C ASP A 146 -7.50 -22.15 -4.88
N ASN A 147 -8.61 -22.19 -4.15
CA ASN A 147 -9.00 -23.32 -3.29
C ASN A 147 -10.04 -24.20 -3.95
#